data_AF-A0A4U3AHN9-F1
#
_entry.id   AF-A0A4U3AHN9-F1
#
_cell.length_a   1.000
_cell.length_b   1.000
_cell.length_c   1.000
_cell.angle_alpha   90.00
_cell.angle_beta   90.00
_cell.angle_gamma   90.00
#
_symmetry.space_group_name_H-M   'P 1'
#
loop_
_entity.id
_entity.type
_entity.pdbx_description
1 polymer ?
#
loop_
_entity_poly.entity_id
_entity_poly.type
_entity_poly.pdbx_seq_one_letter_code
_entity_poly.pdbx_strand_id
1 'polypeptide(L)'
;MIHKVGQIMLYVNNQDEAVHFWTEKVGFHVVAEEDNKQGMRWIEIAPTSGAETSIILHNKEVISKMSPELNLGTPSLMFFSENLDQLYTDLKNKNV
;
A
#
# COMPACT_ATOMS: atom_id res chain seq x y z
N MET A 1 -19.18 2.01 -17.87
CA MET A 1 -18.54 0.68 -17.85
C MET A 1 -17.26 0.79 -17.03
N ILE A 2 -16.90 -0.25 -16.26
CA ILE A 2 -15.65 -0.28 -15.47
C ILE A 2 -14.48 -0.60 -16.41
N HIS A 3 -13.33 0.04 -16.22
CA HIS A 3 -12.19 -0.05 -17.16
C HIS A 3 -10.88 -0.54 -16.52
N LYS A 4 -10.67 -0.38 -15.21
CA LYS A 4 -9.50 -0.89 -14.47
C LYS A 4 -9.78 -0.92 -12.97
N VAL A 5 -8.88 -1.55 -12.22
CA VAL A 5 -8.79 -1.40 -10.76
C VAL A 5 -8.12 -0.06 -10.47
N GLY A 6 -8.80 0.83 -9.75
CA GLY A 6 -8.23 2.13 -9.37
C GLY A 6 -7.35 2.03 -8.14
N GLN A 7 -7.92 1.55 -7.04
CA GLN A 7 -7.24 1.51 -5.74
C GLN A 7 -7.49 0.17 -5.05
N ILE A 8 -6.47 -0.33 -4.35
CA ILE A 8 -6.57 -1.51 -3.50
C ILE A 8 -6.41 -1.06 -2.04
N MET A 9 -7.41 -1.39 -1.22
CA MET A 9 -7.34 -1.11 0.22
C MET A 9 -6.46 -2.15 0.90
N LEU A 10 -5.41 -1.70 1.59
CA LEU A 10 -4.50 -2.54 2.36
C LEU A 10 -4.54 -2.13 3.83
N TYR A 11 -5.07 -3.01 4.68
CA TYR A 11 -5.24 -2.76 6.11
C TYR A 11 -4.02 -3.21 6.89
N VAL A 12 -3.28 -2.25 7.46
CA VAL A 12 -2.00 -2.46 8.15
C VAL A 12 -2.11 -2.14 9.63
N ASN A 13 -1.28 -2.79 10.44
CA ASN A 13 -1.27 -2.56 11.90
C ASN A 13 -0.54 -1.26 12.28
N ASN A 14 0.47 -0.87 11.50
CA ASN A 14 1.22 0.36 11.67
C ASN A 14 1.41 1.02 10.30
N GLN A 15 0.78 2.18 10.10
CA GLN A 15 0.83 2.90 8.82
C GLN A 15 2.22 3.49 8.53
N ASP A 16 2.95 3.97 9.54
CA ASP A 16 4.27 4.56 9.33
C ASP A 16 5.31 3.51 8.95
N GLU A 17 5.28 2.34 9.62
CA GLU A 17 6.12 1.20 9.24
C GLU A 17 5.77 0.68 7.84
N ALA A 18 4.48 0.63 7.50
CA ALA A 18 4.04 0.21 6.18
C ALA A 18 4.54 1.17 5.09
N VAL A 19 4.37 2.49 5.28
CA VAL A 19 4.90 3.48 4.34
C VAL A 19 6.41 3.33 4.20
N HIS A 20 7.14 3.27 5.32
CA HIS A 20 8.59 3.10 5.29
C HIS A 20 9.02 1.84 4.53
N PHE A 21 8.32 0.72 4.72
CA PHE A 21 8.58 -0.50 3.95
C PHE A 21 8.32 -0.27 2.46
N TRP A 22 7.14 0.23 2.09
CA TRP A 22 6.78 0.38 0.68
C TRP A 22 7.67 1.40 -0.04
N THR A 23 8.02 2.52 0.59
CA THR A 23 8.84 3.55 -0.04
C THR A 23 10.32 3.21 -0.02
N GLU A 24 10.88 2.91 1.15
CA GLU A 24 12.34 2.76 1.29
C GLU A 24 12.84 1.37 0.90
N LYS A 25 12.02 0.33 1.12
CA LYS A 25 12.40 -1.05 0.80
C LYS A 25 12.01 -1.41 -0.63
N VAL A 26 10.73 -1.28 -0.95
CA VAL A 26 10.16 -1.75 -2.22
C VAL A 26 10.32 -0.72 -3.36
N GLY A 27 10.40 0.57 -3.04
CA GLY A 27 10.60 1.63 -4.03
C GLY A 27 9.32 2.27 -4.57
N PHE A 28 8.19 2.10 -3.87
CA PHE A 28 6.98 2.88 -4.13
C PHE A 28 7.21 4.35 -3.71
N HIS A 29 6.29 5.23 -4.10
CA HIS A 29 6.26 6.62 -3.62
C HIS A 29 4.87 6.96 -3.08
N VAL A 30 4.82 7.91 -2.15
CA VAL A 30 3.57 8.48 -1.66
C VAL A 30 3.00 9.38 -2.74
N VAL A 31 1.75 9.11 -3.13
CA VAL A 31 0.98 9.91 -4.07
C VAL A 31 0.22 11.00 -3.32
N ALA A 32 -0.44 10.60 -2.23
CA ALA A 32 -1.22 11.48 -1.38
C ALA A 32 -1.27 10.93 0.05
N GLU A 33 -1.42 11.83 1.01
CA GLU A 33 -1.65 11.49 2.41
C GLU A 33 -2.64 12.50 2.99
N GLU A 34 -3.69 11.99 3.63
CA GLU A 34 -4.64 12.81 4.37
C GLU A 34 -4.87 12.24 5.76
N ASP A 35 -4.97 13.15 6.72
CA ASP A 35 -5.38 12.87 8.10
C ASP A 35 -6.52 13.84 8.45
N ASN A 36 -7.71 13.28 8.66
CA ASN A 36 -8.90 14.08 8.97
C ASN A 36 -8.95 14.55 10.44
N LYS A 37 -7.91 14.29 11.24
CA LYS A 37 -7.79 14.59 12.68
C LYS A 37 -8.86 13.97 13.57
N GLN A 38 -9.72 13.12 13.00
CA GLN A 38 -10.76 12.35 13.68
C GLN A 38 -10.38 10.86 13.75
N GLY A 39 -9.10 10.56 13.58
CA GLY A 39 -8.55 9.20 13.64
C GLY A 39 -8.60 8.45 12.30
N MET A 40 -9.06 9.07 11.22
CA MET A 40 -8.98 8.50 9.88
C MET A 40 -7.84 9.14 9.11
N ARG A 41 -6.74 8.38 9.02
CA ARG A 41 -5.59 8.65 8.17
C ARG A 41 -5.55 7.63 7.04
N TRP A 42 -5.26 8.10 5.84
CA TRP A 42 -5.03 7.24 4.68
C TRP A 42 -3.83 7.73 3.90
N ILE A 43 -3.08 6.78 3.34
CA ILE A 43 -1.84 7.07 2.62
C ILE A 43 -1.89 6.27 1.32
N GLU A 44 -1.89 6.98 0.20
CA GLU A 44 -1.86 6.40 -1.12
C GLU A 44 -0.43 6.25 -1.60
N ILE A 45 -0.08 5.04 -2.03
CA ILE A 45 1.22 4.72 -2.58
C ILE A 45 1.09 4.09 -3.97
N ALA A 46 2.06 4.36 -4.84
CA ALA A 46 2.13 3.79 -6.18
C ALA A 46 3.56 3.39 -6.57
N PRO A 47 3.75 2.41 -7.47
CA PRO A 47 5.08 1.98 -7.89
C PRO A 47 5.75 2.99 -8.82
N THR A 48 4.97 3.75 -9.60
CA THR A 48 5.46 4.82 -10.50
C THR A 48 4.45 5.95 -10.58
N SER A 49 4.88 7.18 -10.90
CA SER A 49 3.98 8.35 -10.91
C SER A 49 2.86 8.29 -11.96
N GLY A 50 2.96 7.37 -12.93
CA GLY A 50 1.93 7.11 -13.93
C GLY A 50 1.18 5.80 -13.72
N ALA A 51 1.39 5.12 -12.59
CA ALA A 51 0.72 3.85 -12.33
C ALA A 51 -0.81 4.05 -12.28
N GLU A 52 -1.53 3.20 -13.00
CA GLU A 52 -2.98 3.29 -13.10
C GLU A 52 -3.72 2.73 -11.86
N THR A 53 -3.03 1.89 -11.09
CA THR A 53 -3.53 1.28 -9.86
C THR A 53 -2.62 1.65 -8.69
N SER A 54 -3.21 2.08 -7.59
CA SER A 54 -2.51 2.43 -6.34
C SER A 54 -2.99 1.58 -5.16
N ILE A 55 -2.25 1.66 -4.05
CA ILE A 55 -2.60 1.00 -2.79
C ILE A 55 -2.87 2.08 -1.75
N ILE A 56 -3.96 1.93 -1.01
CA ILE A 56 -4.30 2.78 0.13
C ILE A 56 -3.99 2.05 1.43
N LEU A 57 -3.06 2.59 2.21
CA LEU A 57 -2.70 2.07 3.51
C LEU A 57 -3.64 2.65 4.58
N HIS A 58 -4.44 1.79 5.18
CA HIS A 58 -5.34 2.14 6.29
C HIS A 58 -4.94 1.44 7.58
N ASN A 59 -5.11 2.11 8.71
CA ASN A 59 -4.99 1.47 10.02
C ASN A 59 -6.11 0.43 10.20
N LYS A 60 -5.73 -0.83 10.38
CA LYS A 60 -6.66 -1.96 10.50
C LYS A 60 -7.57 -1.86 11.73
N GLU A 61 -7.07 -1.39 12.86
CA GLU A 61 -7.85 -1.26 14.10
C GLU A 61 -8.91 -0.15 13.99
N VAL A 62 -8.58 0.96 13.33
CA VAL A 62 -9.54 2.04 13.10
C VAL A 62 -10.68 1.55 12.20
N ILE A 63 -10.34 0.90 11.07
CA ILE A 63 -11.35 0.41 10.14
C ILE A 63 -12.21 -0.70 10.75
N SER A 64 -11.65 -1.60 11.56
CA SER A 64 -12.44 -2.66 12.21
C SER A 64 -13.49 -2.12 13.17
N LYS A 65 -13.22 -0.99 13.84
CA LYS A 65 -14.19 -0.31 14.71
C LYS A 65 -15.28 0.40 13.91
N MET A 66 -14.92 1.00 12.78
CA MET A 66 -15.86 1.74 11.92
C MET A 66 -16.73 0.83 11.05
N SER A 67 -16.22 -0.33 10.64
CA SER A 67 -16.90 -1.28 9.76
C SER A 67 -16.58 -2.72 10.16
N PRO A 68 -17.21 -3.23 11.24
CA PRO A 68 -16.88 -4.54 11.81
C PRO A 68 -17.10 -5.72 10.86
N GLU A 69 -18.02 -5.59 9.92
CA GLU A 69 -18.37 -6.63 8.93
C GLU A 69 -17.40 -6.68 7.74
N LEU A 70 -16.46 -5.74 7.63
CA LEU A 70 -15.55 -5.65 6.50
C LEU A 70 -14.46 -6.73 6.60
N ASN A 71 -14.18 -7.42 5.50
CA ASN A 71 -13.04 -8.33 5.44
C ASN A 71 -11.73 -7.53 5.38
N LEU A 72 -10.95 -7.60 6.45
CA LEU A 72 -9.65 -6.93 6.58
C LEU A 72 -8.46 -7.87 6.30
N GLY A 73 -8.71 -8.95 5.57
CA GLY A 73 -7.70 -9.89 5.11
C GLY A 73 -6.74 -9.26 4.10
N THR A 74 -5.49 -9.72 4.09
CA THR A 74 -4.47 -9.24 3.16
C THR A 74 -4.78 -9.74 1.75
N PRO A 75 -4.93 -8.87 0.73
CA PRO A 75 -5.14 -9.31 -0.64
C PRO A 75 -3.88 -9.97 -1.21
N SER A 76 -4.04 -10.87 -2.17
CA SER A 76 -2.92 -11.32 -3.00
C SER A 76 -2.59 -10.25 -4.04
N LEU A 77 -1.33 -9.81 -4.06
CA LEU A 77 -0.83 -8.81 -5.00
C LEU A 77 0.25 -9.44 -5.88
N MET A 78 0.23 -9.13 -7.17
CA MET A 78 1.25 -9.53 -8.12
C MET A 78 1.78 -8.27 -8.80
N PHE A 79 3.10 -8.10 -8.78
CA PHE A 79 3.79 -7.00 -9.44
C PHE A 79 4.65 -7.54 -10.57
N PHE A 80 4.67 -6.81 -11.69
CA PHE A 80 5.60 -7.06 -12.78
C PHE A 80 6.83 -6.17 -12.62
N SER A 81 7.98 -6.71 -13.00
CA SER A 81 9.25 -5.98 -13.04
C SER A 81 9.95 -6.29 -14.36
N GLU A 82 10.48 -5.26 -15.01
CA GLU A 82 11.31 -5.39 -16.21
C GLU A 82 12.68 -6.03 -15.90
N ASN A 83 13.11 -6.01 -14.63
CA ASN A 83 14.37 -6.59 -14.18
C ASN A 83 14.19 -7.31 -12.83
N LEU A 84 13.74 -8.57 -12.91
CA LEU A 84 13.45 -9.39 -11.73
C LEU A 84 14.69 -9.68 -10.89
N ASP A 85 15.84 -9.97 -11.51
CA ASP A 85 17.08 -10.32 -10.81
C ASP A 85 17.61 -9.15 -9.98
N GLN A 86 17.56 -7.94 -10.53
CA GLN A 86 17.93 -6.72 -9.81
C GLN A 86 16.95 -6.45 -8.66
N LEU A 87 15.64 -6.50 -8.92
CA LEU A 87 14.61 -6.32 -7.89
C LEU A 87 14.82 -7.31 -6.73
N TYR A 88 15.03 -8.59 -7.03
CA TYR A 88 15.29 -9.62 -6.02
C TYR A 88 16.54 -9.30 -5.20
N THR A 89 17.63 -8.93 -5.86
CA THR A 89 18.90 -8.60 -5.20
C THR A 89 18.74 -7.40 -4.27
N ASP A 90 18.06 -6.34 -4.71
CA ASP A 90 17.82 -5.14 -3.92
C ASP A 90 16.94 -5.43 -2.70
N LEU A 91 15.86 -6.17 -2.86
CA LEU A 91 14.98 -6.58 -1.76
C LEU A 91 15.75 -7.44 -0.75
N LYS A 92 16.49 -8.44 -1.22
CA LYS A 92 17.30 -9.31 -0.36
C LYS A 92 18.34 -8.52 0.43
N ASN A 93 19.06 -7.59 -0.20
CA ASN A 93 20.05 -6.74 0.47
C ASN A 93 19.42 -5.83 1.54
N LYS A 94 18.12 -5.52 1.39
CA LYS A 94 17.34 -4.74 2.35
C LYS A 94 16.63 -5.61 3.40
N ASN A 95 16.89 -6.92 3.42
CA ASN A 95 16.28 -7.94 4.28
C ASN A 95 14.76 -8.09 4.07
N VAL A 96 14.32 -8.06 2.81
CA VAL A 96 12.96 -8.40 2.38
C VAL A 96 12.97 -9.77 1.71
#